data_AF-A0A382L5N6-F1
#
_entry.id   AF-A0A382L5N6-F1
#
_cell.length_a   1.000
_cell.length_b   1.000
_cell.length_c   1.000
_cell.angle_alpha   90.00
_cell.angle_beta   90.00
_cell.angle_gamma   90.00
#
_symmetry.space_group_name_H-M   'P 1'
#
loop_
_entity.id
_entity.type
_entity.pdbx_description
1 polymer ?
#
loop_
_entity_poly.entity_id
_entity_poly.type
_entity_poly.pdbx_seq_one_letter_code
_entity_poly.pdbx_strand_id
1 'polypeptide(L)' 'MNNLLTIVTLFVLVVPVIWGQDTIIDIDENVYETVQIDEQLWIKENLKVTHYRNGDEIPTG' A
#
# COMPACT_ATOMS: atom_id res chain seq x y z
N MET A 1 -26.01 -21.30 -13.91
CA MET A 1 -25.76 -19.99 -13.27
C MET A 1 -25.77 -18.93 -14.35
N ASN A 2 -26.51 -17.84 -14.16
CA ASN A 2 -26.67 -16.79 -15.16
C ASN A 2 -25.36 -16.00 -15.27
N ASN A 3 -24.96 -15.61 -16.48
CA ASN A 3 -23.80 -14.74 -16.73
C ASN A 3 -23.80 -13.48 -15.83
N LEU A 4 -24.97 -12.88 -15.60
CA LEU A 4 -25.14 -11.74 -14.69
C LEU A 4 -24.83 -12.10 -13.23
N LEU A 5 -25.26 -13.27 -12.78
CA LEU A 5 -25.02 -13.73 -11.40
C LEU A 5 -23.52 -13.98 -11.17
N THR A 6 -22.82 -14.50 -12.17
CA THR A 6 -21.36 -14.70 -12.11
C THR A 6 -20.62 -13.36 -12.03
N ILE A 7 -21.01 -12.36 -12.83
CA ILE A 7 -20.37 -11.03 -12.80
C ILE A 7 -20.62 -10.32 -11.47
N VAL A 8 -21.85 -10.36 -10.95
CA VAL A 8 -22.20 -9.76 -9.65
C VAL A 8 -21.44 -10.43 -8.52
N THR A 9 -21.32 -11.77 -8.54
CA THR A 9 -20.56 -12.51 -7.52
C THR A 9 -19.07 -12.14 -7.58
N LEU A 10 -18.49 -12.03 -8.77
CA LEU A 10 -17.09 -11.62 -8.92
C LEU A 10 -16.87 -10.22 -8.37
N PHE A 11 -17.74 -9.26 -8.74
CA PHE A 11 -17.64 -7.86 -8.29
C PHE A 11 -17.72 -7.74 -6.77
N VAL A 12 -18.66 -8.43 -6.12
CA VAL A 12 -18.79 -8.43 -4.65
C VAL A 12 -17.54 -8.99 -3.96
N LEU A 13 -16.86 -9.97 -4.56
CA LEU A 13 -15.65 -10.55 -4.00
C LEU A 13 -14.39 -9.70 -4.22
N VAL A 14 -14.30 -8.94 -5.32
CA VAL A 14 -13.09 -8.15 -5.62
C VAL A 14 -13.12 -6.71 -5.11
N VAL A 15 -14.30 -6.10 -4.91
CA VAL A 15 -14.42 -4.71 -4.41
C VAL A 15 -13.70 -4.49 -3.06
N PRO A 16 -13.77 -5.38 -2.05
CA PRO A 16 -13.04 -5.18 -0.81
C PRO A 16 -11.51 -5.20 -0.98
N VAL A 17 -11.01 -5.95 -1.97
CA VAL A 17 -9.58 -6.14 -2.23
C VAL A 17 -9.00 -4.91 -2.94
N ILE A 18 -9.75 -4.30 -3.86
CA ILE A 18 -9.25 -3.19 -4.70
C ILE A 18 -9.34 -1.83 -3.97
N TRP A 19 -10.24 -1.69 -3.00
CA TRP A 19 -10.52 -0.41 -2.32
C TRP A 19 -9.93 -0.32 -0.91
N GLY A 20 -9.18 -1.34 -0.47
CA GLY A 20 -8.73 -1.49 0.92
C GLY A 20 -7.21 -1.40 1.14
N GLN A 21 -6.42 -1.02 0.14
CA GLN A 21 -4.97 -0.83 0.31
C GLN A 21 -4.60 0.64 0.26
N ASP A 22 -4.42 1.24 1.44
CA ASP A 22 -3.75 2.52 1.56
C ASP A 22 -2.27 2.34 1.20
N THR A 23 -1.70 3.28 0.47
CA THR A 23 -0.27 3.35 0.21
C THR A 23 0.32 4.60 0.85
N ILE A 24 1.56 4.48 1.30
CA ILE A 24 2.35 5.61 1.81
C ILE A 24 3.46 5.88 0.81
N ILE A 25 3.72 7.16 0.53
CA ILE A 25 4.80 7.61 -0.34
C ILE A 25 5.80 8.40 0.50
N ASP A 26 7.09 8.06 0.45
CA ASP A 26 8.15 8.81 1.13
C ASP A 26 8.67 10.01 0.31
N ILE A 27 9.69 10.72 0.83
CA ILE A 27 10.27 11.91 0.20
C ILE A 27 11.05 11.60 -1.10
N ASP A 28 11.44 10.34 -1.29
CA ASP A 28 12.16 9.85 -2.46
C ASP A 28 11.21 9.16 -3.44
N GLU A 29 9.91 9.40 -3.31
CA GLU A 29 8.84 8.84 -4.15
C GLU A 29 8.74 7.30 -4.08
N ASN A 30 9.28 6.67 -3.04
CA ASN A 30 9.06 5.25 -2.83
C ASN A 30 7.62 5.01 -2.34
N VAL A 31 6.90 4.11 -3.01
CA VAL A 31 5.56 3.68 -2.62
C VAL A 31 5.64 2.41 -1.77
N TYR A 32 4.91 2.39 -0.66
CA TYR A 32 4.82 1.26 0.27
C TYR A 32 3.38 0.83 0.43
N GLU A 33 3.17 -0.48 0.48
CA GLU A 33 1.88 -1.02 0.89
C GLU A 33 1.71 -0.89 2.40
N THR A 34 0.48 -0.66 2.84
CA THR A 34 0.18 -0.65 4.27
C THR A 34 -0.62 -1.86 4.72
N VAL A 35 -0.51 -2.16 6.02
CA VAL A 35 -1.30 -3.15 6.74
C VAL A 35 -1.76 -2.55 8.07
N GLN A 36 -3.05 -2.69 8.37
CA GLN A 36 -3.55 -2.32 9.67
C GLN A 36 -3.27 -3.45 10.67
N ILE A 37 -2.64 -3.11 11.80
CA ILE A 37 -2.41 -3.99 12.94
C ILE A 37 -3.00 -3.29 14.15
N ASP A 38 -4.03 -3.90 14.73
CA ASP A 38 -4.89 -3.29 15.76
C ASP A 38 -5.42 -1.91 15.29
N GLU A 39 -5.10 -0.85 16.03
CA GLU A 39 -5.54 0.52 15.75
C GLU A 39 -4.52 1.32 14.92
N GLN A 40 -3.42 0.70 14.50
CA GLN A 40 -2.31 1.39 13.81
C GLN A 40 -2.12 0.87 12.39
N LEU A 41 -1.76 1.78 11.48
CA LEU A 41 -1.43 1.48 10.10
C LEU A 41 0.10 1.43 9.94
N TRP A 42 0.62 0.29 9.47
CA TRP A 42 2.05 0.04 9.29
C TRP A 42 2.38 -0.13 7.81
N ILE A 43 3.59 0.24 7.39
CA ILE A 43 4.13 -0.20 6.09
C ILE A 43 4.56 -1.68 6.17
N LYS A 44 4.35 -2.44 5.08
CA LYS A 44 4.69 -3.87 5.03
C LYS A 44 6.18 -4.11 4.80
N GLU A 45 6.87 -3.15 4.21
CA GLU A 45 8.28 -3.24 3.84
C GLU A 45 9.18 -2.34 4.71
N ASN A 46 10.49 -2.61 4.71
CA ASN A 46 11.45 -1.71 5.33
C ASN A 46 11.53 -0.38 4.58
N LEU A 47 11.70 0.71 5.33
CA LEU A 47 11.94 2.04 4.76
C LEU A 47 13.27 2.04 3.97
N LYS A 48 13.21 2.50 2.72
CA LYS A 48 14.35 2.54 1.77
C LYS A 48 14.71 3.96 1.33
N VAL A 49 14.42 4.95 2.17
CA VAL A 49 14.78 6.35 1.95
C VAL A 49 16.30 6.49 1.82
N THR A 50 16.73 7.36 0.91
CA THR A 50 18.11 7.69 0.56
C THR A 50 18.49 9.13 0.91
N HIS A 51 17.50 9.99 1.18
CA HIS A 51 17.75 11.37 1.63
C HIS A 51 17.19 11.66 3.02
N TYR A 52 17.94 12.44 3.79
CA TYR A 52 17.42 13.10 4.98
C TYR A 52 16.38 14.16 4.60
N ARG A 53 15.61 14.61 5.58
CA ARG A 53 14.61 15.69 5.39
C ARG A 53 15.21 17.01 4.89
N ASN A 54 16.50 17.25 5.14
CA ASN A 54 17.20 18.44 4.64
C ASN A 54 17.73 18.28 3.20
N GLY A 55 17.54 17.11 2.57
CA GLY A 55 17.98 16.80 1.21
C GLY A 55 19.37 16.17 1.11
N ASP A 56 20.11 16.06 2.21
CA ASP A 56 21.42 15.40 2.19
C ASP A 56 21.25 13.88 2.00
N GLU A 57 22.16 13.25 1.26
CA GLU A 57 22.20 11.80 1.13
C GLU A 57 22.46 11.13 2.49
N ILE A 58 21.79 10.01 2.74
CA ILE A 58 22.08 9.14 3.88
C ILE A 58 23.37 8.37 3.54
N PRO A 59 24.46 8.52 4.33
CA PRO A 59 25.70 7.83 4.06
C PRO A 59 25.49 6.32 4.06
N THR A 60 25.86 5.67 2.97
CA THR A 60 26.00 4.22 2.90
C THR A 60 27.44 3.87 3.28
N GLY A 61 27.60 2.89 4.17
CA GLY A 61 28.91 2.47 4.69
C GLY A 61 29.76 1.71 3.68
#